data_AF-A0A0V0QTS1-F1
#
_entry.id   AF-A0A0V0QTS1-F1
#
_cell.length_a   1.000
_cell.length_b   1.000
_cell.length_c   1.000
_cell.angle_alpha   90.00
_cell.angle_beta   90.00
_cell.angle_gamma   90.00
#
_symmetry.space_group_name_H-M   'P 1'
#
loop_
_entity.id
_entity.type
_entity.pdbx_description
1 polymer ?
#
loop_
_entity_poly.entity_id
_entity_poly.type
_entity_poly.pdbx_seq_one_letter_code
_entity_poly.pdbx_strand_id
1 'polypeptide(L)'
;MLSSKLQYTFNSKFLQSIQNSNKIPLIVTGPSGVGKSTFVEKLINETFPNQFQQTINYTSRQPRPQEKHGKDYYFIKTDQFKSMIKQDKFIEYSHHYNTYYGSCKQEVLRIIEEQNKIPIFVVDITGSINILSNINIINRIFIAPPSIETLRNRLIARGTETTEKINLRISKAQEEINIMEKSGYYNKDNIILNDDFDQSYQNFVEKVQKMCQLNLNYQQKISEQILQKLQDQNIQNLEKQEQQIV
;
A
#
# COMPACT_ATOMS: atom_id res chain seq x y z
N MET A 1 -17.47 -19.91 17.01
CA MET A 1 -16.16 -20.24 17.63
C MET A 1 -15.11 -20.71 16.63
N LEU A 2 -15.43 -21.56 15.64
CA LEU A 2 -14.47 -21.93 14.57
C LEU A 2 -14.08 -20.76 13.65
N SER A 3 -15.05 -19.90 13.30
CA SER A 3 -14.81 -18.72 12.43
C SER A 3 -13.86 -17.70 13.02
N SER A 4 -13.99 -17.38 14.31
CA SER A 4 -13.14 -16.40 15.01
C SER A 4 -11.71 -16.89 15.18
N LYS A 5 -11.50 -18.20 15.41
CA LYS A 5 -10.16 -18.80 15.50
C LYS A 5 -9.46 -18.81 14.13
N LEU A 6 -10.16 -19.19 13.07
CA LEU A 6 -9.65 -19.12 11.69
C LEU A 6 -9.30 -17.69 11.27
N GLN A 7 -10.13 -16.71 11.62
CA GLN A 7 -9.90 -15.29 11.36
C GLN A 7 -8.67 -14.76 12.09
N TYR A 8 -8.52 -15.10 13.37
CA TYR A 8 -7.35 -14.73 14.16
C TYR A 8 -6.06 -15.34 13.58
N THR A 9 -6.08 -16.62 13.22
CA THR A 9 -4.94 -17.31 12.57
C THR A 9 -4.60 -16.72 11.20
N PHE A 10 -5.60 -16.29 10.41
CA PHE A 10 -5.36 -15.66 9.12
C PHE A 10 -4.72 -14.28 9.27
N ASN A 11 -5.19 -13.48 10.23
CA ASN A 11 -4.59 -12.18 10.54
C ASN A 11 -3.17 -12.31 11.09
N SER A 12 -2.92 -13.29 11.97
CA SER A 12 -1.57 -13.54 12.47
C SER A 12 -0.63 -13.97 11.34
N LYS A 13 -1.08 -14.85 10.44
CA LYS A 13 -0.29 -15.29 9.29
C LYS A 13 0.00 -14.11 8.34
N PHE A 14 -0.99 -13.28 8.03
CA PHE A 14 -0.83 -12.11 7.18
C PHE A 14 0.26 -11.15 7.69
N LEU A 15 0.18 -10.77 8.97
CA LEU A 15 1.17 -9.88 9.58
C LEU A 15 2.54 -10.55 9.66
N GLN A 16 2.60 -11.83 9.99
CA GLN A 16 3.83 -12.59 10.08
C GLN A 16 4.53 -12.70 8.72
N SER A 17 3.80 -12.92 7.62
CA SER A 17 4.38 -12.96 6.28
C SER A 17 4.97 -11.61 5.87
N ILE A 18 4.31 -10.49 6.20
CA ILE A 18 4.87 -9.15 5.96
C ILE A 18 6.14 -8.95 6.79
N GLN A 19 6.11 -9.29 8.08
CA GLN A 19 7.24 -9.10 8.99
C GLN A 19 8.45 -9.97 8.60
N ASN A 20 8.21 -11.22 8.20
CA ASN A 20 9.28 -12.18 7.91
C ASN A 20 9.87 -12.03 6.50
N SER A 21 9.10 -11.54 5.54
CA SER A 21 9.53 -11.50 4.13
C SER A 21 10.56 -10.41 3.82
N ASN A 22 10.77 -9.47 4.74
CA ASN A 22 11.53 -8.24 4.49
C ASN A 22 10.97 -7.37 3.35
N LYS A 23 9.77 -7.68 2.82
CA LYS A 23 9.09 -6.95 1.74
C LYS A 23 8.13 -5.91 2.30
N ILE A 24 8.67 -4.82 2.83
CA ILE A 24 7.88 -3.70 3.36
C ILE A 24 7.07 -3.08 2.20
N PRO A 25 5.72 -3.07 2.26
CA PRO A 25 4.89 -2.52 1.19
C PRO A 25 5.17 -1.03 0.94
N LEU A 26 4.82 -0.59 -0.27
CA LEU A 26 4.77 0.81 -0.66
C LEU A 26 3.32 1.24 -0.87
N ILE A 27 2.90 2.34 -0.28
CA ILE A 27 1.63 3.01 -0.60
C ILE A 27 1.95 4.24 -1.44
N VAL A 28 1.31 4.32 -2.60
CA VAL A 28 1.27 5.51 -3.44
C VAL A 28 -0.13 6.10 -3.38
N THR A 29 -0.23 7.30 -2.81
CA THR A 29 -1.50 8.02 -2.63
C THR A 29 -1.55 9.32 -3.40
N GLY A 30 -2.72 9.94 -3.42
CA GLY A 30 -2.96 11.23 -4.05
C GLY A 30 -4.35 11.28 -4.67
N PRO A 31 -4.82 12.46 -5.09
CA PRO A 31 -6.14 12.63 -5.69
C PRO A 31 -6.41 11.73 -6.90
N SER A 32 -7.68 11.41 -7.13
CA SER A 32 -8.09 10.77 -8.38
C SER A 32 -7.77 11.67 -9.59
N GLY A 33 -7.08 11.13 -10.60
CA GLY A 33 -6.66 11.88 -11.78
C GLY A 33 -5.24 12.46 -11.72
N VAL A 34 -4.55 12.36 -10.58
CA VAL A 34 -3.21 12.92 -10.42
C VAL A 34 -2.10 12.13 -11.12
N GLY A 35 -2.36 10.88 -11.55
CA GLY A 35 -1.38 10.07 -12.30
C GLY A 35 -0.74 8.90 -11.54
N LYS A 36 -1.20 8.57 -10.32
CA LYS A 36 -0.63 7.49 -9.48
C LYS A 36 -0.37 6.18 -10.23
N SER A 37 -1.37 5.69 -10.97
CA SER A 37 -1.25 4.44 -11.74
C SER A 37 -0.12 4.50 -12.76
N THR A 38 0.06 5.63 -13.45
CA THR A 38 1.12 5.82 -14.44
C THR A 38 2.51 5.75 -13.81
N PHE A 39 2.71 6.34 -12.63
CA PHE A 39 3.97 6.21 -11.89
C PHE A 39 4.27 4.75 -11.54
N VAL A 40 3.27 4.04 -11.00
CA VAL A 40 3.43 2.65 -10.55
C VAL A 40 3.61 1.68 -11.72
N GLU A 41 2.86 1.87 -12.81
CA GLU A 41 3.00 1.09 -14.03
C GLU A 41 4.40 1.24 -14.63
N LYS A 42 4.91 2.48 -14.74
CA LYS A 42 6.26 2.72 -15.24
C LYS A 42 7.32 2.10 -14.32
N LEU A 43 7.14 2.19 -12.99
CA LEU A 43 8.03 1.57 -12.02
C LEU A 43 8.10 0.05 -12.19
N ILE A 44 6.95 -0.60 -12.35
CA ILE A 44 6.85 -2.07 -12.46
C ILE A 44 7.24 -2.55 -13.86
N ASN A 45 7.04 -1.79 -14.92
CA ASN A 45 7.31 -2.29 -16.27
C ASN A 45 8.72 -1.94 -16.75
N GLU A 46 9.25 -0.79 -16.35
CA GLU A 46 10.49 -0.25 -16.92
C GLU A 46 11.63 -0.18 -15.90
N THR A 47 11.38 0.29 -14.68
CA THR A 47 12.46 0.58 -13.73
C THR A 47 12.84 -0.61 -12.83
N PHE A 48 11.85 -1.32 -12.28
CA PHE A 48 12.08 -2.42 -11.33
C PHE A 48 11.13 -3.62 -11.54
N PRO A 49 11.14 -4.26 -12.73
CA PRO A 49 10.14 -5.28 -13.09
C PRO A 49 10.14 -6.54 -12.24
N ASN A 50 11.27 -6.85 -11.61
CA ASN A 50 11.42 -8.04 -10.78
C ASN A 50 11.28 -7.75 -9.29
N GLN A 51 11.08 -6.50 -8.87
CA GLN A 51 11.06 -6.14 -7.45
C GLN A 51 9.66 -5.79 -6.94
N PHE A 52 8.81 -5.17 -7.77
CA PHE A 52 7.51 -4.66 -7.32
C PHE A 52 6.35 -5.27 -8.07
N GLN A 53 5.20 -5.32 -7.39
CA GLN A 53 3.92 -5.68 -7.99
C GLN A 53 2.81 -4.82 -7.39
N GLN A 54 1.95 -4.26 -8.24
CA GLN A 54 0.77 -3.52 -7.78
C GLN A 54 -0.29 -4.50 -7.27
N THR A 55 -0.92 -4.16 -6.14
CA THR A 55 -2.07 -4.88 -5.60
C THR A 55 -3.31 -4.63 -6.45
N ILE A 56 -4.04 -5.68 -6.80
CA ILE A 56 -5.35 -5.57 -7.45
C ILE A 56 -6.44 -5.45 -6.38
N ASN A 57 -7.17 -4.33 -6.37
CA ASN A 57 -8.22 -4.07 -5.40
C ASN A 57 -9.56 -4.68 -5.85
N TYR A 58 -10.47 -4.86 -4.90
CA TYR A 58 -11.84 -5.30 -5.16
C TYR A 58 -12.76 -4.09 -5.28
N THR A 59 -13.80 -4.20 -6.11
CA THR A 59 -14.86 -3.20 -6.15
C THR A 59 -16.23 -3.80 -6.46
N SER A 60 -17.28 -3.17 -5.95
CA SER A 60 -18.67 -3.57 -6.24
C SER A 60 -19.31 -2.85 -7.43
N ARG A 61 -18.61 -1.89 -8.07
CA ARG A 61 -19.10 -1.26 -9.30
C ARG A 61 -18.92 -2.19 -10.50
N GLN A 62 -19.62 -1.86 -11.57
CA GLN A 62 -19.36 -2.45 -12.86
C GLN A 62 -18.02 -1.94 -13.45
N PRO A 63 -17.30 -2.78 -14.23
CA PRO A 63 -16.13 -2.36 -14.98
C PRO A 63 -16.49 -1.27 -15.99
N ARG A 64 -15.56 -0.35 -16.23
CA ARG A 64 -15.61 0.58 -17.37
C ARG A 64 -15.20 -0.17 -18.66
N PRO A 65 -15.51 0.36 -19.86
CA PRO A 65 -15.25 -0.34 -21.12
C PRO A 65 -13.80 -0.83 -21.32
N GLN A 66 -12.81 -0.11 -20.76
CA GLN A 66 -11.38 -0.44 -20.92
C GLN A 66 -10.81 -1.27 -19.76
N GLU A 67 -11.59 -1.50 -18.69
CA GLU A 67 -11.11 -2.18 -17.49
C GLU A 67 -11.32 -3.69 -17.59
N LYS A 68 -10.36 -4.45 -17.07
CA LYS A 68 -10.34 -5.90 -17.09
C LYS A 68 -10.36 -6.46 -15.67
N HIS A 69 -11.25 -7.44 -15.45
CA HIS A 69 -11.32 -8.16 -14.18
C HIS A 69 -10.01 -8.90 -13.90
N GLY A 70 -9.50 -8.81 -12.67
CA GLY A 70 -8.23 -9.42 -12.28
C GLY A 70 -6.99 -8.69 -12.83
N LYS A 71 -7.17 -7.50 -13.40
CA LYS A 71 -6.08 -6.59 -13.78
C LYS A 71 -6.28 -5.22 -13.13
N ASP A 72 -7.39 -4.56 -13.45
CA ASP A 72 -7.70 -3.23 -12.92
C ASP A 72 -8.35 -3.33 -11.53
N TYR A 73 -9.36 -4.21 -11.42
CA TYR A 73 -10.00 -4.58 -10.17
C TYR A 73 -10.50 -6.03 -10.24
N TYR A 74 -10.72 -6.63 -9.08
CA TYR A 74 -11.67 -7.72 -8.93
C TYR A 74 -13.08 -7.14 -8.80
N PHE A 75 -13.80 -7.09 -9.92
CA PHE A 75 -15.21 -6.66 -9.96
C PHE A 75 -16.11 -7.77 -9.41
N ILE A 76 -16.76 -7.52 -8.28
CA ILE A 76 -17.62 -8.49 -7.59
C ILE A 76 -18.99 -7.88 -7.25
N LYS A 77 -19.98 -8.72 -6.93
CA LYS A 77 -21.30 -8.21 -6.48
C LYS A 77 -21.21 -7.63 -5.06
N THR A 78 -22.08 -6.67 -4.75
CA THR A 78 -22.18 -6.06 -3.41
C THR A 78 -22.34 -7.09 -2.29
N ASP A 79 -23.18 -8.12 -2.49
CA ASP A 79 -23.40 -9.15 -1.46
C ASP A 79 -22.17 -10.02 -1.23
N GLN A 80 -21.41 -10.30 -2.30
CA GLN A 80 -20.13 -10.99 -2.19
C GLN A 80 -19.11 -10.13 -1.44
N PHE A 81 -19.05 -8.82 -1.74
CA PHE A 81 -18.16 -7.90 -1.03
C PHE A 81 -18.49 -7.86 0.47
N LYS A 82 -19.77 -7.73 0.82
CA LYS A 82 -20.24 -7.77 2.22
C LYS A 82 -19.92 -9.10 2.91
N SER A 83 -20.03 -10.22 2.19
CA SER A 83 -19.61 -11.53 2.70
C SER A 83 -18.11 -11.56 3.00
N MET A 84 -17.28 -11.01 2.12
CA MET A 84 -15.83 -10.90 2.34
C MET A 84 -15.46 -10.00 3.51
N ILE A 85 -16.22 -8.92 3.77
CA ILE A 85 -16.08 -8.10 4.99
C ILE A 85 -16.36 -8.95 6.23
N LYS A 86 -17.47 -9.71 6.25
CA LYS A 86 -17.81 -10.60 7.39
C LYS A 86 -16.75 -11.68 7.66
N GLN A 87 -16.00 -12.05 6.62
CA GLN A 87 -14.89 -12.99 6.69
C GLN A 87 -13.53 -12.32 6.92
N ASP A 88 -13.49 -11.00 7.12
CA ASP A 88 -12.29 -10.21 7.39
C ASP A 88 -11.16 -10.43 6.37
N LYS A 89 -11.56 -10.51 5.09
CA LYS A 89 -10.63 -10.69 3.97
C LYS A 89 -9.89 -9.41 3.59
N PHE A 90 -10.41 -8.25 3.98
CA PHE A 90 -9.87 -6.95 3.61
C PHE A 90 -8.90 -6.41 4.66
N ILE A 91 -7.83 -5.77 4.20
CA ILE A 91 -6.94 -4.93 5.01
C ILE A 91 -7.65 -3.61 5.29
N GLU A 92 -8.23 -3.03 4.24
CA GLU A 92 -9.09 -1.87 4.32
C GLU A 92 -10.24 -2.02 3.33
N TYR A 93 -11.34 -1.33 3.61
CA TYR A 93 -12.37 -1.08 2.63
C TYR A 93 -13.00 0.28 2.88
N SER A 94 -13.59 0.85 1.83
CA SER A 94 -14.38 2.07 1.89
C SER A 94 -15.68 1.88 1.12
N HIS A 95 -16.69 2.68 1.48
CA HIS A 95 -17.96 2.73 0.79
C HIS A 95 -18.29 4.19 0.46
N HIS A 96 -18.35 4.51 -0.83
CA HIS A 96 -18.69 5.84 -1.30
C HIS A 96 -19.48 5.75 -2.61
N TYR A 97 -20.48 6.61 -2.76
CA TYR A 97 -21.39 6.62 -3.92
C TYR A 97 -22.00 5.23 -4.22
N ASN A 98 -22.52 4.55 -3.19
CA ASN A 98 -23.10 3.20 -3.28
C ASN A 98 -22.16 2.13 -3.86
N THR A 99 -20.85 2.37 -3.78
CA THR A 99 -19.82 1.46 -4.30
C THR A 99 -18.84 1.13 -3.19
N TYR A 100 -18.54 -0.16 -3.04
CA TYR A 100 -17.46 -0.64 -2.18
C TYR A 100 -16.15 -0.72 -2.94
N TYR A 101 -15.06 -0.41 -2.24
CA TYR A 101 -13.69 -0.64 -2.67
C TYR A 101 -12.91 -1.25 -1.53
N GLY A 102 -11.96 -2.14 -1.79
CA GLY A 102 -11.10 -2.65 -0.72
C GLY A 102 -9.88 -3.43 -1.19
N SER A 103 -8.84 -3.38 -0.36
CA SER A 103 -7.57 -4.07 -0.57
C SER A 103 -7.58 -5.40 0.19
N CYS A 104 -7.40 -6.52 -0.52
CA CYS A 104 -7.52 -7.86 0.07
C CYS A 104 -6.18 -8.36 0.65
N LYS A 105 -6.21 -8.99 1.83
CA LYS A 105 -5.04 -9.60 2.48
C LYS A 105 -4.39 -10.67 1.60
N GLN A 106 -5.21 -11.47 0.91
CA GLN A 106 -4.72 -12.54 0.03
C GLN A 106 -3.88 -12.00 -1.14
N GLU A 107 -4.20 -10.81 -1.65
CA GLU A 107 -3.45 -10.23 -2.77
C GLU A 107 -2.03 -9.85 -2.35
N VAL A 108 -1.87 -9.34 -1.14
CA VAL A 108 -0.55 -9.07 -0.56
C VAL A 108 0.23 -10.35 -0.34
N LEU A 109 -0.41 -11.39 0.21
CA LEU A 109 0.23 -12.69 0.40
C LEU A 109 0.69 -13.30 -0.92
N ARG A 110 -0.14 -13.24 -1.97
CA ARG A 110 0.23 -13.68 -3.32
C ARG A 110 1.49 -12.99 -3.83
N ILE A 111 1.57 -11.66 -3.67
CA ILE A 111 2.72 -10.87 -4.11
C ILE A 111 3.99 -11.23 -3.31
N ILE A 112 3.88 -11.40 -2.01
CA ILE A 112 5.02 -11.66 -1.12
C ILE A 112 5.47 -13.12 -1.21
N GLU A 113 4.57 -14.07 -0.96
CA GLU A 113 4.88 -15.49 -0.80
C GLU A 113 5.08 -16.19 -2.14
N GLU A 114 4.24 -15.89 -3.14
CA GLU A 114 4.29 -16.61 -4.43
C GLU A 114 5.20 -15.91 -5.45
N GLN A 115 5.24 -14.57 -5.44
CA GLN A 115 6.03 -13.80 -6.41
C GLN A 115 7.33 -13.25 -5.87
N ASN A 116 7.56 -13.29 -4.56
CA ASN A 116 8.74 -12.72 -3.90
C ASN A 116 8.97 -11.23 -4.25
N LYS A 117 7.89 -10.46 -4.42
CA LYS A 117 7.90 -9.04 -4.78
C LYS A 117 7.40 -8.16 -3.63
N ILE A 118 7.67 -6.86 -3.73
CA ILE A 118 7.18 -5.83 -2.83
C ILE A 118 5.80 -5.37 -3.31
N PRO A 119 4.74 -5.47 -2.48
CA PRO A 119 3.42 -4.97 -2.81
C PRO A 119 3.39 -3.44 -2.91
N ILE A 120 2.75 -2.94 -3.96
CA ILE A 120 2.42 -1.50 -4.10
C ILE A 120 0.91 -1.32 -4.02
N PHE A 121 0.45 -0.58 -3.02
CA PHE A 121 -0.93 -0.12 -2.92
C PHE A 121 -1.10 1.22 -3.63
N VAL A 122 -2.10 1.30 -4.51
CA VAL A 122 -2.52 2.56 -5.13
C VAL A 122 -3.91 2.92 -4.61
N VAL A 123 -3.95 3.77 -3.59
CA VAL A 123 -5.18 4.11 -2.84
C VAL A 123 -5.31 5.62 -2.63
N ASP A 124 -6.48 6.07 -2.15
CA ASP A 124 -6.64 7.44 -1.66
C ASP A 124 -6.08 7.59 -0.23
N ILE A 125 -6.11 8.80 0.31
CA ILE A 125 -5.54 9.06 1.65
C ILE A 125 -6.29 8.31 2.75
N THR A 126 -7.61 8.17 2.63
CA THR A 126 -8.44 7.42 3.58
C THR A 126 -8.06 5.94 3.57
N GLY A 127 -7.93 5.35 2.38
CA GLY A 127 -7.44 3.98 2.21
C GLY A 127 -6.06 3.80 2.83
N SER A 128 -5.12 4.71 2.58
CA SER A 128 -3.79 4.66 3.20
C SER A 128 -3.85 4.68 4.73
N ILE A 129 -4.65 5.58 5.31
CA ILE A 129 -4.83 5.66 6.78
C ILE A 129 -5.34 4.33 7.32
N ASN A 130 -6.31 3.71 6.63
CA ASN A 130 -6.87 2.42 7.03
C ASN A 130 -5.89 1.25 6.85
N ILE A 131 -5.01 1.29 5.84
CA ILE A 131 -3.96 0.27 5.70
C ILE A 131 -2.98 0.38 6.88
N LEU A 132 -2.55 1.59 7.24
CA LEU A 132 -1.60 1.78 8.35
C LEU A 132 -2.13 1.35 9.71
N SER A 133 -3.43 1.47 9.97
CA SER A 133 -4.00 0.99 11.23
C SER A 133 -3.94 -0.54 11.34
N ASN A 134 -3.74 -1.24 10.22
CA ASN A 134 -3.61 -2.69 10.15
C ASN A 134 -2.17 -3.17 9.92
N ILE A 135 -1.29 -2.33 9.35
CA ILE A 135 0.09 -2.67 9.01
C ILE A 135 1.02 -1.53 9.44
N ASN A 136 1.82 -1.76 10.48
CA ASN A 136 2.61 -0.70 11.13
C ASN A 136 3.88 -0.27 10.39
N ILE A 137 4.36 -1.02 9.38
CA ILE A 137 5.60 -0.74 8.67
C ILE A 137 5.29 -0.60 7.18
N ILE A 138 5.18 0.65 6.71
CA ILE A 138 4.86 0.92 5.30
C ILE A 138 5.55 2.20 4.81
N ASN A 139 6.17 2.06 3.64
CA ASN A 139 6.66 3.19 2.85
C ASN A 139 5.49 3.95 2.22
N ARG A 140 5.53 5.27 2.22
CA ARG A 140 4.39 6.10 1.79
C ARG A 140 4.86 7.27 0.95
N ILE A 141 4.31 7.41 -0.25
CA ILE A 141 4.55 8.54 -1.16
C ILE A 141 3.20 9.16 -1.55
N PHE A 142 3.12 10.49 -1.51
CA PHE A 142 1.94 11.23 -1.96
C PHE A 142 2.24 11.96 -3.26
N ILE A 143 1.44 11.70 -4.29
CA ILE A 143 1.48 12.40 -5.57
C ILE A 143 0.46 13.54 -5.53
N ALA A 144 0.96 14.78 -5.52
CA ALA A 144 0.16 16.00 -5.49
C ALA A 144 -0.01 16.57 -6.92
N PRO A 145 -1.20 17.12 -7.25
CA PRO A 145 -1.34 17.90 -8.48
C PRO A 145 -0.64 19.27 -8.34
N PRO A 146 -0.16 19.88 -9.43
CA PRO A 146 0.40 21.24 -9.41
C PRO A 146 -0.65 22.27 -8.99
N SER A 147 -1.91 22.06 -9.39
CA SER A 147 -3.06 22.83 -8.92
C SER A 147 -4.35 22.02 -9.06
N ILE A 148 -5.37 22.42 -8.30
CA ILE A 148 -6.73 21.86 -8.43
C ILE A 148 -7.28 22.08 -9.84
N GLU A 149 -6.98 23.23 -10.44
CA GLU A 149 -7.40 23.55 -11.81
C GLU A 149 -6.77 22.59 -12.82
N THR A 150 -5.48 22.29 -12.68
CA THR A 150 -4.80 21.30 -13.53
C THR A 150 -5.46 19.92 -13.39
N LEU A 151 -5.80 19.52 -12.16
CA LEU A 151 -6.50 18.26 -11.92
C LEU A 151 -7.89 18.24 -12.59
N ARG A 152 -8.63 19.35 -12.51
CA ARG A 152 -9.94 19.52 -13.18
C ARG A 152 -9.80 19.38 -14.68
N ASN A 153 -8.83 20.07 -15.29
CA ASN A 153 -8.60 20.01 -16.73
C ASN A 153 -8.25 18.58 -17.18
N ARG A 154 -7.44 17.84 -16.40
CA ARG A 154 -7.14 16.42 -16.65
C ARG A 154 -8.39 15.53 -16.57
N LEU A 155 -9.31 15.78 -15.63
CA LEU A 155 -10.57 15.03 -15.53
C LEU A 155 -11.53 15.33 -16.69
N ILE A 156 -11.62 16.59 -17.11
CA ILE A 156 -12.44 17.01 -18.26
C ILE A 156 -11.90 16.37 -19.55
N ALA A 157 -10.58 16.45 -19.78
CA ALA A 157 -9.93 15.92 -20.98
C ALA A 157 -10.12 14.40 -21.16
N ARG A 158 -10.35 13.64 -20.07
CA ARG A 158 -10.68 12.21 -20.15
C ARG A 158 -12.03 11.93 -20.80
N GLY A 159 -12.98 12.89 -20.78
CA GLY A 159 -14.25 12.79 -21.50
C GLY A 159 -15.21 11.68 -21.05
N THR A 160 -14.91 10.95 -19.97
CA THR A 160 -15.71 9.78 -19.54
C THR A 160 -16.80 10.10 -18.51
N GLU A 161 -16.91 11.36 -18.07
CA GLU A 161 -17.71 11.72 -16.88
C GLU A 161 -18.48 13.02 -17.08
N THR A 162 -19.67 13.07 -16.49
CA THR A 162 -20.52 14.27 -16.41
C THR A 162 -19.87 15.34 -15.54
N THR A 163 -20.17 16.62 -15.79
CA THR A 163 -19.73 17.76 -14.98
C THR A 163 -19.99 17.60 -13.48
N GLU A 164 -21.14 17.04 -13.09
CA GLU A 164 -21.48 16.78 -11.68
C GLU A 164 -20.48 15.83 -11.01
N LYS A 165 -20.17 14.69 -11.66
CA LYS A 165 -19.16 13.73 -11.20
C LYS A 165 -17.75 14.35 -11.12
N ILE A 166 -17.41 15.23 -12.07
CA ILE A 166 -16.12 15.95 -12.03
C ILE A 166 -16.07 16.86 -10.81
N ASN A 167 -17.12 17.63 -10.54
CA ASN A 167 -17.18 18.51 -9.36
C ASN A 167 -17.07 17.74 -8.04
N LEU A 168 -17.75 16.58 -7.94
CA LEU A 168 -17.63 15.70 -6.77
C LEU A 168 -16.18 15.22 -6.57
N ARG A 169 -15.49 14.84 -7.64
CA ARG A 169 -14.08 14.43 -7.57
C ARG A 169 -13.14 15.55 -7.18
N ILE A 170 -13.39 16.77 -7.67
CA ILE A 170 -12.59 17.93 -7.29
C ILE A 170 -12.80 18.29 -5.82
N SER A 171 -14.04 18.24 -5.33
CA SER A 171 -14.31 18.42 -3.91
C SER A 171 -13.59 17.38 -3.05
N LYS A 172 -13.65 16.10 -3.43
CA LYS A 172 -12.90 15.03 -2.75
C LYS A 172 -11.38 15.26 -2.83
N ALA A 173 -10.85 15.67 -3.98
CA ALA A 173 -9.42 15.95 -4.15
C ALA A 173 -8.93 17.05 -3.21
N GLN A 174 -9.71 18.13 -3.04
CA GLN A 174 -9.39 19.20 -2.11
C GLN A 174 -9.37 18.71 -0.65
N GLU A 175 -10.35 17.88 -0.27
CA GLU A 175 -10.37 17.25 1.04
C GLU A 175 -9.13 16.38 1.27
N GLU A 176 -8.78 15.52 0.30
CA GLU A 176 -7.60 14.65 0.39
C GLU A 176 -6.29 15.44 0.54
N ILE A 177 -6.14 16.56 -0.20
CA ILE A 177 -4.98 17.46 -0.09
C ILE A 177 -4.96 18.14 1.28
N ASN A 178 -6.10 18.64 1.77
CA ASN A 178 -6.18 19.28 3.07
C ASN A 178 -5.82 18.31 4.21
N ILE A 179 -6.27 17.06 4.13
CA ILE A 179 -5.90 16.01 5.09
C ILE A 179 -4.39 15.76 5.03
N MET A 180 -3.83 15.63 3.82
CA MET A 180 -2.40 15.43 3.62
C MET A 180 -1.57 16.54 4.28
N GLU A 181 -1.93 17.80 4.04
CA GLU A 181 -1.18 18.96 4.55
C GLU A 181 -1.26 19.11 6.07
N LYS A 182 -2.44 18.86 6.66
CA LYS A 182 -2.69 19.14 8.09
C LYS A 182 -2.35 17.99 9.02
N SER A 183 -2.33 16.76 8.51
CA SER A 183 -2.19 15.56 9.37
C SER A 183 -0.76 15.27 9.81
N GLY A 184 0.26 15.85 9.14
CA GLY A 184 1.65 15.41 9.31
C GLY A 184 1.87 13.96 8.91
N TYR A 185 0.90 13.35 8.21
CA TYR A 185 0.88 11.93 7.91
C TYR A 185 1.98 11.53 6.92
N TYR A 186 2.33 12.43 5.99
CA TYR A 186 3.47 12.26 5.08
C TYR A 186 4.65 13.10 5.56
N ASN A 187 5.85 12.52 5.50
CA ASN A 187 7.05 13.35 5.50
C ASN A 187 7.01 14.23 4.23
N LYS A 188 7.38 15.51 4.34
CA LYS A 188 7.47 16.44 3.21
C LYS A 188 8.38 15.90 2.10
N ASP A 189 9.44 15.18 2.49
CA ASP A 189 10.36 14.50 1.58
C ASP A 189 9.69 13.37 0.78
N ASN A 190 8.45 12.99 1.07
CA ASN A 190 7.71 11.95 0.37
C ASN A 190 6.53 12.48 -0.45
N ILE A 191 6.37 13.81 -0.53
CA ILE A 191 5.40 14.45 -1.39
C ILE A 191 6.07 14.73 -2.74
N ILE A 192 5.39 14.43 -3.84
CA ILE A 192 5.86 14.65 -5.21
C ILE A 192 4.81 15.46 -5.95
N LEU A 193 5.19 16.64 -6.42
CA LEU A 193 4.36 17.45 -7.30
C LEU A 193 4.42 16.85 -8.72
N ASN A 194 3.28 16.50 -9.31
CA ASN A 194 3.21 15.96 -10.68
C ASN A 194 2.88 17.04 -11.71
N ASP A 195 3.86 17.93 -11.92
CA ASP A 195 3.82 19.00 -12.90
C ASP A 195 4.38 18.53 -14.25
N ASP A 196 5.68 18.24 -14.29
CA ASP A 196 6.36 17.55 -15.40
C ASP A 196 6.55 16.06 -15.09
N PHE A 197 5.96 15.18 -15.91
CA PHE A 197 5.91 13.77 -15.59
C PHE A 197 7.32 13.13 -15.48
N ASP A 198 8.23 13.45 -16.39
CA ASP A 198 9.54 12.79 -16.43
C ASP A 198 10.40 13.20 -15.23
N GLN A 199 10.45 14.49 -14.89
CA GLN A 199 11.15 14.97 -13.69
C GLN A 199 10.52 14.41 -12.41
N SER A 200 9.19 14.47 -12.31
CA SER A 200 8.48 13.94 -11.15
C SER A 200 8.70 12.42 -11.01
N TYR A 201 8.80 11.70 -12.12
CA TYR A 201 9.07 10.26 -12.13
C TYR A 201 10.50 9.93 -11.66
N GLN A 202 11.52 10.67 -12.09
CA GLN A 202 12.88 10.48 -11.57
C GLN A 202 12.92 10.69 -10.05
N ASN A 203 12.30 11.76 -9.57
CA ASN A 203 12.17 12.04 -8.14
C ASN A 203 11.41 10.91 -7.39
N PHE A 204 10.38 10.34 -8.02
CA PHE A 204 9.67 9.18 -7.47
C PHE A 204 10.59 7.95 -7.32
N VAL A 205 11.36 7.64 -8.36
CA VAL A 205 12.31 6.51 -8.33
C VAL A 205 13.36 6.70 -7.24
N GLU A 206 13.95 7.89 -7.12
CA GLU A 206 14.93 8.20 -6.08
C GLU A 206 14.36 7.98 -4.67
N LYS A 207 13.14 8.45 -4.41
CA LYS A 207 12.46 8.26 -3.12
C LYS A 207 12.19 6.79 -2.84
N VAL A 208 11.71 6.02 -3.84
CA VAL A 208 11.49 4.57 -3.70
C VAL A 208 12.80 3.85 -3.39
N GLN A 209 13.88 4.15 -4.10
CA GLN A 209 15.20 3.55 -3.86
C GLN A 209 15.71 3.88 -2.45
N LYS A 210 15.61 5.14 -2.03
CA LYS A 210 16.00 5.58 -0.68
C LYS A 210 15.23 4.81 0.40
N MET A 211 13.91 4.65 0.21
CA MET A 211 13.08 3.86 1.12
C MET A 211 13.49 2.38 1.17
N CYS A 212 13.77 1.76 0.01
CA CYS A 212 14.26 0.39 -0.05
C CYS A 212 15.61 0.24 0.67
N GLN A 213 16.54 1.19 0.48
CA GLN A 213 17.83 1.16 1.16
C GLN A 213 17.69 1.30 2.68
N LEU A 214 16.86 2.25 3.14
CA LEU A 214 16.59 2.43 4.57
C LEU A 214 16.00 1.17 5.20
N ASN A 215 15.09 0.50 4.49
CA ASN A 215 14.50 -0.75 4.93
C ASN A 215 15.53 -1.87 5.08
N LEU A 216 16.42 -2.02 4.09
CA LEU A 216 17.50 -3.02 4.14
C LEU A 216 18.45 -2.75 5.32
N ASN A 217 18.87 -1.48 5.49
CA ASN A 217 19.74 -1.09 6.60
C ASN A 217 19.09 -1.37 7.96
N TYR A 218 17.79 -1.08 8.10
CA TYR A 218 17.04 -1.34 9.33
C TYR A 218 16.96 -2.84 9.65
N GLN A 219 16.73 -3.68 8.64
CA GLN A 219 16.67 -5.14 8.80
C GLN A 219 18.03 -5.74 9.17
N GLN A 220 19.11 -5.26 8.56
CA GLN A 220 20.47 -5.67 8.90
C GLN A 220 20.77 -5.37 10.37
N LYS A 221 20.47 -4.14 10.81
CA LYS A 221 20.66 -3.73 12.20
C LYS A 221 19.86 -4.57 13.20
N ILE A 222 18.60 -4.91 12.89
CA ILE A 222 17.81 -5.81 13.75
C ILE A 222 18.45 -7.20 13.80
N SER A 223 18.87 -7.73 12.66
CA SER A 223 19.45 -9.08 12.56
C SER A 223 20.74 -9.19 13.38
N GLU A 224 21.60 -8.17 13.31
CA GLU A 224 22.82 -8.06 14.13
C GLU A 224 22.50 -8.02 15.63
N GLN A 225 21.50 -7.23 16.04
CA GLN A 225 21.08 -7.14 17.45
C GLN A 225 20.53 -8.47 17.99
N ILE A 226 19.79 -9.23 17.16
CA ILE A 226 19.28 -10.54 17.54
C ILE A 226 20.44 -11.53 17.67
N LEU A 227 21.37 -11.54 16.71
CA LEU A 227 22.53 -12.43 16.73
C LEU A 227 23.39 -12.20 17.99
N GLN A 228 23.64 -10.93 18.33
CA GLN A 228 24.39 -10.57 19.54
C GLN A 228 23.69 -11.10 20.80
N LYS A 229 22.37 -10.88 20.93
CA LYS A 229 21.61 -11.38 22.09
C LYS A 229 21.65 -12.91 22.22
N LEU A 230 21.59 -13.63 21.11
CA LEU A 230 21.68 -15.10 21.12
C LEU A 230 23.08 -15.58 21.52
N GLN A 231 24.13 -14.88 21.07
CA GLN A 231 25.51 -15.17 21.49
C GLN A 231 25.67 -14.93 23.00
N ASP A 232 25.20 -13.80 23.52
CA ASP A 232 25.28 -13.46 24.95
C ASP A 232 24.53 -14.49 25.81
N GLN A 233 23.34 -14.94 25.37
CA GLN A 233 22.57 -15.98 26.06
C GLN A 233 23.27 -17.34 26.07
N ASN A 234 23.90 -17.73 24.96
CA ASN A 234 24.65 -18.99 24.89
C ASN A 234 25.87 -18.98 25.81
N ILE A 235 26.61 -17.86 25.87
CA ILE A 235 27.74 -17.69 26.80
C ILE A 235 27.26 -17.83 28.24
N GLN A 236 26.19 -17.13 28.63
CA GLN A 236 25.62 -17.23 29.98
C GLN A 236 25.16 -18.65 30.35
N ASN A 237 24.65 -19.42 29.38
CA ASN A 237 24.23 -20.79 29.62
C ASN A 237 25.43 -21.74 29.80
N LEU A 238 26.52 -21.54 29.06
CA LEU A 238 27.76 -22.30 29.22
C LEU A 238 28.41 -22.02 30.58
N GLU A 239 28.49 -20.75 30.99
CA GLU A 239 29.03 -20.36 32.30
C GLU A 239 28.23 -20.98 33.47
N LYS A 240 26.90 -21.05 33.35
CA LYS A 240 26.04 -21.71 34.35
C LYS A 240 26.23 -23.23 34.39
N GLN A 241 26.52 -23.87 33.27
CA GLN A 241 26.78 -25.31 33.22
C GLN A 241 28.14 -25.63 33.86
N GLU A 242 29.17 -24.82 33.63
CA GLU A 242 30.48 -25.00 34.28
C GLU A 242 30.39 -24.85 35.81
N GLN A 243 29.59 -23.90 36.30
CA GLN A 243 29.38 -23.69 37.75
C GLN A 243 28.58 -24.80 38.44
N GLN A 244 27.89 -25.68 37.70
CA GLN A 244 27.17 -26.84 38.27
C GLN A 244 28.01 -28.11 38.32
N ILE A 245 29.19 -28.11 37.68
CA ILE A 245 30.10 -29.27 37.60
C ILE A 245 31.24 -29.17 38.64
N VAL A 246 31.40 -28.01 39.29
CA VAL A 246 32.36 -27.74 40.38
C VAL A 246 31.66 -27.76 41.73
#